data_AF-A0A2E6C5D2-F1
#
_entry.id   AF-A0A2E6C5D2-F1
#
_cell.length_a   1.000
_cell.length_b   1.000
_cell.length_c   1.000
_cell.angle_alpha   90.00
_cell.angle_beta   90.00
_cell.angle_gamma   90.00
#
_symmetry.space_group_name_H-M   'P 1'
#
loop_
_entity.id
_entity.type
_entity.pdbx_description
1 polymer ?
#
loop_
_entity_poly.entity_id
_entity_poly.type
_entity_poly.pdbx_seq_one_letter_code
_entity_poly.pdbx_strand_id
1 'polypeptide(L)'
;MSAQDPSRTLVCELVLAAGMISLLVLAMWAHTGSMPPLVVVESNSMQHDVNGEIGTIDAGDLVLVHSPDDNRIISFAEATDSESPFYGYESLGMEGDVIIYERNGESTSTPIIHRALFEIKIGETTPANDTEDCDAVYWDGLCIISWSVPGTNQSNVEKINLIFDGVNVGKYSCGGTAAQHGSVWYSVEDYIPMNPGYITLGDNNNCNDDQGVFEFAEGLSSIHSGMIRPVQQNWVIGISGSEIPWLGTVKLMVSGDDSPGVSQVPGSSFLYLMAFVALVLSLPFIIDPAISTVLRNSPEAIKADEEAAFAKIYSSEEE
;
A
#
# COMPACT_ATOMS: atom_id res chain seq x y z
N MET A 1 -38.05 -34.17 14.95
CA MET A 1 -36.74 -33.56 14.64
C MET A 1 -36.33 -34.10 13.28
N SER A 2 -36.51 -33.31 12.22
CA SER A 2 -36.20 -33.73 10.85
C SER A 2 -34.69 -33.92 10.73
N ALA A 3 -34.24 -35.11 10.36
CA ALA A 3 -32.86 -35.33 9.96
C ALA A 3 -32.58 -34.46 8.72
N GLN A 4 -31.98 -33.29 8.92
CA GLN A 4 -31.42 -32.54 7.80
C GLN A 4 -30.28 -33.37 7.23
N ASP A 5 -30.37 -33.65 5.94
CA ASP A 5 -29.36 -34.39 5.19
C ASP A 5 -28.02 -33.64 5.32
N PRO A 6 -26.98 -34.23 5.94
CA PRO A 6 -25.73 -33.54 6.25
C PRO A 6 -25.06 -32.96 5.00
N SER A 7 -25.29 -33.57 3.83
CA SER A 7 -24.84 -33.08 2.53
C SER A 7 -25.48 -31.74 2.15
N ARG A 8 -26.77 -31.57 2.43
CA ARG A 8 -27.53 -30.34 2.10
C ARG A 8 -27.12 -29.17 2.99
N THR A 9 -26.85 -29.44 4.26
CA THR A 9 -26.35 -28.41 5.21
C THR A 9 -24.97 -27.93 4.78
N LEU A 10 -24.04 -28.85 4.47
CA LEU A 10 -22.70 -28.51 4.01
C LEU A 10 -22.71 -27.69 2.72
N VAL A 11 -23.57 -28.04 1.76
CA VAL A 11 -23.74 -27.25 0.52
C VAL A 11 -24.28 -25.85 0.82
N CYS A 12 -25.24 -25.71 1.73
CA CYS A 12 -25.76 -24.39 2.11
C CYS A 12 -24.68 -23.54 2.79
N GLU A 13 -23.90 -24.11 3.70
CA GLU A 13 -22.80 -23.43 4.38
C GLU A 13 -21.73 -22.97 3.39
N LEU A 14 -21.33 -23.82 2.44
CA LEU A 14 -20.39 -23.46 1.38
C LEU A 14 -20.92 -22.34 0.48
N VAL A 15 -22.19 -22.39 0.09
CA VAL A 15 -22.80 -21.33 -0.74
C VAL A 15 -22.89 -20.01 0.02
N LEU A 16 -23.25 -20.05 1.31
CA LEU A 16 -23.28 -18.86 2.15
C LEU A 16 -21.89 -18.27 2.35
N ALA A 17 -20.89 -19.11 2.63
CA ALA A 17 -19.49 -18.67 2.78
C ALA A 17 -18.95 -18.07 1.48
N ALA A 18 -19.15 -18.74 0.34
CA ALA A 18 -18.75 -18.23 -0.97
C ALA A 18 -19.48 -16.94 -1.35
N GLY A 19 -20.77 -16.84 -1.04
CA GLY A 19 -21.58 -15.63 -1.26
C GLY A 19 -21.08 -14.46 -0.41
N MET A 20 -20.76 -14.70 0.86
CA MET A 20 -20.19 -13.69 1.75
C MET A 20 -18.82 -13.21 1.26
N ILE A 21 -17.91 -14.13 0.91
CA ILE A 21 -16.59 -13.79 0.38
C ILE A 21 -16.72 -13.00 -0.92
N SER A 22 -17.59 -13.42 -1.84
CA SER A 22 -17.82 -12.73 -3.10
C SER A 22 -18.36 -11.31 -2.87
N LEU A 23 -19.29 -11.14 -1.93
CA LEU A 23 -19.81 -9.82 -1.57
C LEU A 23 -18.69 -8.92 -1.01
N LEU A 24 -17.84 -9.44 -0.12
CA LEU A 24 -16.71 -8.69 0.42
C LEU A 24 -15.72 -8.29 -0.68
N VAL A 25 -15.30 -9.23 -1.54
CA VAL A 25 -14.36 -8.95 -2.64
C VAL A 25 -14.96 -7.94 -3.62
N LEU A 26 -16.23 -8.07 -3.97
CA LEU A 26 -16.91 -7.11 -4.87
C LEU A 26 -17.07 -5.73 -4.21
N ALA A 27 -17.38 -5.67 -2.92
CA ALA A 27 -17.46 -4.41 -2.18
C ALA A 27 -16.10 -3.72 -2.10
N MET A 28 -15.04 -4.48 -1.86
CA MET A 28 -13.66 -3.98 -1.86
C MET A 28 -13.25 -3.49 -3.24
N TRP A 29 -13.46 -4.29 -4.28
CA TRP A 29 -13.18 -3.89 -5.66
C TRP A 29 -13.95 -2.62 -6.06
N ALA A 30 -15.23 -2.52 -5.68
CA ALA A 30 -16.02 -1.33 -5.92
C ALA A 30 -15.53 -0.10 -5.14
N HIS A 31 -14.86 -0.30 -4.00
CA HIS A 31 -14.29 0.78 -3.19
C HIS A 31 -12.90 1.21 -3.67
N THR A 32 -12.06 0.25 -4.06
CA THR A 32 -10.66 0.51 -4.40
C THR A 32 -10.43 0.74 -5.89
N GLY A 33 -11.31 0.22 -6.76
CA GLY A 33 -11.16 0.28 -8.22
C GLY A 33 -10.07 -0.62 -8.78
N SER A 34 -9.34 -1.36 -7.94
CA SER A 34 -8.16 -2.17 -8.32
C SER A 34 -8.38 -3.66 -8.02
N MET A 35 -7.69 -4.52 -8.77
CA MET A 35 -7.63 -5.96 -8.52
C MET A 35 -6.17 -6.44 -8.64
N PRO A 36 -5.58 -7.03 -7.58
CA PRO A 36 -6.18 -7.34 -6.28
C PRO A 36 -6.34 -6.09 -5.38
N PRO A 37 -7.41 -5.98 -4.56
CA PRO A 37 -7.68 -4.80 -3.72
C PRO A 37 -6.82 -4.76 -2.45
N LEU A 38 -6.14 -5.87 -2.13
CA LEU A 38 -5.27 -6.03 -0.96
C LEU A 38 -4.01 -6.76 -1.37
N VAL A 39 -2.88 -6.26 -0.89
CA VAL A 39 -1.56 -6.90 -1.03
C VAL A 39 -0.93 -7.11 0.33
N VAL A 40 0.01 -8.06 0.40
CA VAL A 40 0.74 -8.38 1.63
C VAL A 40 2.14 -7.86 1.49
N VAL A 41 2.63 -7.15 2.49
CA VAL A 41 4.00 -6.64 2.53
C VAL A 41 4.93 -7.76 2.96
N GLU A 42 5.90 -8.09 2.13
CA GLU A 42 6.80 -9.21 2.38
C GLU A 42 8.17 -8.76 2.94
N SER A 43 8.54 -7.49 2.79
CA SER A 43 9.86 -6.97 3.17
C SER A 43 9.81 -5.76 4.07
N ASN A 44 10.93 -5.47 4.74
CA ASN A 44 11.10 -4.36 5.68
C ASN A 44 11.63 -3.07 5.02
N SER A 45 11.62 -3.00 3.70
CA SER A 45 12.15 -1.86 2.92
C SER A 45 11.37 -0.55 3.12
N MET A 46 10.15 -0.62 3.65
CA MET A 46 9.28 0.53 3.95
C MET A 46 9.10 0.80 5.45
N GLN A 47 9.77 0.04 6.31
CA GLN A 47 9.59 0.07 7.77
C GLN A 47 10.25 1.29 8.42
N HIS A 48 9.53 2.07 9.22
CA HIS A 48 10.12 3.25 9.88
C HIS A 48 10.75 2.94 11.25
N ASP A 49 10.17 2.03 12.03
CA ASP A 49 10.71 1.56 13.32
C ASP A 49 10.91 0.05 13.32
N VAL A 50 12.02 -0.43 13.88
CA VAL A 50 12.36 -1.88 13.95
C VAL A 50 11.34 -2.74 14.70
N ASN A 51 10.57 -2.14 15.61
CA ASN A 51 9.49 -2.80 16.35
C ASN A 51 8.13 -2.65 15.65
N GLY A 52 8.08 -2.03 14.48
CA GLY A 52 6.86 -1.73 13.75
C GLY A 52 6.03 -0.61 14.38
N GLU A 53 5.29 0.09 13.52
CA GLU A 53 4.48 1.25 13.87
C GLU A 53 3.19 1.28 13.06
N ILE A 54 2.07 1.54 13.74
CA ILE A 54 0.76 1.70 13.08
C ILE A 54 0.75 3.03 12.32
N GLY A 55 0.37 2.99 11.06
CA GLY A 55 0.36 4.11 10.12
C GLY A 55 1.57 4.12 9.19
N THR A 56 2.40 3.09 9.22
CA THR A 56 3.57 2.88 8.36
C THR A 56 3.56 1.45 7.80
N ILE A 57 4.27 1.22 6.70
CA ILE A 57 4.26 -0.10 6.07
C ILE A 57 5.29 -1.03 6.74
N ASP A 58 4.81 -1.99 7.52
CA ASP A 58 5.64 -3.06 8.07
C ASP A 58 5.48 -4.39 7.31
N ALA A 59 6.53 -5.20 7.34
CA ALA A 59 6.46 -6.58 6.86
C ALA A 59 5.40 -7.35 7.66
N GLY A 60 4.48 -8.02 6.96
CA GLY A 60 3.35 -8.71 7.58
C GLY A 60 2.07 -7.89 7.68
N ASP A 61 2.04 -6.66 7.17
CA ASP A 61 0.81 -5.90 7.02
C ASP A 61 0.08 -6.22 5.72
N LEU A 62 -1.22 -5.92 5.70
CA LEU A 62 -2.00 -5.86 4.47
C LEU A 62 -2.18 -4.40 4.08
N VAL A 63 -1.99 -4.08 2.80
CA VAL A 63 -2.19 -2.72 2.29
C VAL A 63 -3.33 -2.72 1.29
N LEU A 64 -4.27 -1.78 1.46
CA LEU A 64 -5.31 -1.52 0.48
C LEU A 64 -4.70 -0.84 -0.74
N VAL A 65 -5.04 -1.34 -1.93
CA VAL A 65 -4.50 -0.82 -3.19
C VAL A 65 -5.59 -0.06 -3.90
N HIS A 66 -5.38 1.21 -4.23
CA HIS A 66 -6.32 1.99 -5.03
C HIS A 66 -5.92 2.05 -6.51
N SER A 67 -6.91 2.14 -7.40
CA SER A 67 -6.66 2.30 -8.84
C SER A 67 -5.83 3.55 -9.14
N PRO A 68 -4.80 3.45 -9.99
CA PRO A 68 -4.00 4.60 -10.41
C PRO A 68 -4.71 5.45 -11.49
N ASP A 69 -5.82 4.97 -12.07
CA ASP A 69 -6.58 5.71 -13.09
C ASP A 69 -7.53 6.75 -12.48
N ASP A 70 -8.04 6.46 -11.28
CA ASP A 70 -9.00 7.33 -10.59
C ASP A 70 -8.31 8.41 -9.73
N ASN A 71 -7.01 8.21 -9.42
CA ASN A 71 -6.24 9.05 -8.50
C ASN A 71 -4.91 9.49 -9.14
N ARG A 72 -4.59 10.78 -9.02
CA ARG A 72 -3.26 11.29 -9.36
C ARG A 72 -2.26 10.85 -8.28
N ILE A 73 -1.15 10.26 -8.71
CA ILE A 73 0.00 9.99 -7.84
C ILE A 73 0.68 11.31 -7.49
N ILE A 74 0.81 11.60 -6.20
CA ILE A 74 1.48 12.77 -5.65
C ILE A 74 2.87 12.32 -5.16
N SER A 75 3.94 12.86 -5.75
CA SER A 75 5.29 12.51 -5.30
C SER A 75 5.69 13.24 -4.01
N PHE A 76 6.71 12.75 -3.32
CA PHE A 76 7.28 13.42 -2.13
C PHE A 76 7.69 14.87 -2.44
N ALA A 77 8.34 15.12 -3.58
CA ALA A 77 8.72 16.47 -4.02
C ALA A 77 7.49 17.39 -4.16
N GLU A 78 6.41 16.94 -4.81
CA GLU A 78 5.16 17.71 -4.91
C GLU A 78 4.46 17.90 -3.56
N ALA A 79 4.52 16.92 -2.67
CA ALA A 79 3.89 17.00 -1.34
C ALA A 79 4.67 17.90 -0.36
N THR A 80 5.95 18.13 -0.60
CA THR A 80 6.81 18.95 0.27
C THR A 80 7.10 20.35 -0.28
N ASP A 81 6.72 20.63 -1.52
CA ASP A 81 6.80 21.95 -2.12
C ASP A 81 5.69 22.87 -1.60
N SER A 82 6.06 23.98 -0.97
CA SER A 82 5.11 24.98 -0.44
C SER A 82 4.27 25.68 -1.50
N GLU A 83 4.70 25.66 -2.78
CA GLU A 83 3.95 26.23 -3.90
C GLU A 83 2.98 25.22 -4.54
N SER A 84 3.13 23.94 -4.22
CA SER A 84 2.28 22.88 -4.73
C SER A 84 0.90 22.89 -4.06
N PRO A 85 -0.20 22.60 -4.80
CA PRO A 85 -1.52 22.44 -4.21
C PRO A 85 -1.63 21.22 -3.29
N PHE A 86 -0.64 20.33 -3.31
CA PHE A 86 -0.58 19.11 -2.50
C PHE A 86 0.36 19.23 -1.30
N TYR A 87 0.80 20.45 -0.96
CA TYR A 87 1.69 20.68 0.18
C TYR A 87 1.12 20.11 1.49
N GLY A 88 1.92 19.29 2.18
CA GLY A 88 1.56 18.63 3.43
C GLY A 88 0.67 17.39 3.26
N TYR A 89 0.53 16.87 2.04
CA TYR A 89 -0.12 15.58 1.81
C TYR A 89 0.78 14.43 2.28
N GLU A 90 0.27 13.63 3.20
CA GLU A 90 0.98 12.49 3.81
C GLU A 90 0.24 11.18 3.51
N SER A 91 1.02 10.14 3.20
CA SER A 91 0.57 8.76 3.07
C SER A 91 1.55 7.83 3.75
N LEU A 92 1.02 6.96 4.62
CA LEU A 92 1.75 5.92 5.33
C LEU A 92 2.99 6.46 6.07
N GLY A 93 2.75 7.50 6.89
CA GLY A 93 3.70 8.04 7.85
C GLY A 93 4.61 9.18 7.35
N MET A 94 4.67 9.44 6.04
CA MET A 94 5.47 10.53 5.46
C MET A 94 4.79 11.15 4.24
N GLU A 95 5.33 12.27 3.75
CA GLU A 95 4.79 13.00 2.60
C GLU A 95 4.82 12.19 1.30
N GLY A 96 3.84 12.42 0.42
CA GLY A 96 3.74 11.77 -0.89
C GLY A 96 3.21 10.33 -0.85
N ASP A 97 2.87 9.82 -2.02
CA ASP A 97 2.26 8.49 -2.20
C ASP A 97 3.30 7.36 -2.22
N VAL A 98 2.86 6.21 -1.71
CA VAL A 98 3.52 4.92 -1.94
C VAL A 98 2.80 4.21 -3.08
N ILE A 99 3.57 3.75 -4.07
CA ILE A 99 3.02 3.12 -5.26
C ILE A 99 3.48 1.66 -5.38
N ILE A 100 2.60 0.84 -5.94
CA ILE A 100 2.83 -0.57 -6.22
C ILE A 100 2.99 -0.71 -7.73
N TYR A 101 4.12 -1.23 -8.19
CA TYR A 101 4.42 -1.24 -9.62
C TYR A 101 5.16 -2.50 -10.08
N GLU A 102 5.02 -2.81 -11.36
CA GLU A 102 5.71 -3.90 -12.05
C GLU A 102 7.14 -3.49 -12.45
N ARG A 103 8.08 -4.43 -12.33
CA ARG A 103 9.48 -4.19 -12.71
C ARG A 103 9.57 -4.04 -14.23
N ASN A 104 9.78 -2.82 -14.73
CA ASN A 104 9.82 -2.52 -16.16
C ASN A 104 8.60 -3.07 -16.95
N GLY A 105 7.42 -3.16 -16.32
CA GLY A 105 6.20 -3.71 -16.92
C GLY A 105 6.15 -5.24 -16.99
N GLU A 106 6.96 -5.95 -16.20
CA GLU A 106 6.95 -7.41 -16.11
C GLU A 106 5.90 -7.92 -15.12
N SER A 107 4.78 -8.41 -15.64
CA SER A 107 3.66 -8.92 -14.83
C SER A 107 3.96 -10.26 -14.11
N THR A 108 5.06 -10.94 -14.44
CA THR A 108 5.45 -12.22 -13.82
C THR A 108 6.42 -12.06 -12.64
N SER A 109 7.01 -10.87 -12.50
CA SER A 109 7.97 -10.57 -11.44
C SER A 109 7.23 -10.05 -10.21
N THR A 110 7.76 -10.31 -9.01
CA THR A 110 7.16 -9.77 -7.78
C THR A 110 7.15 -8.24 -7.82
N PRO A 111 5.96 -7.61 -7.69
CA PRO A 111 5.82 -6.15 -7.66
C PRO A 111 6.64 -5.51 -6.53
N ILE A 112 6.96 -4.23 -6.71
CA ILE A 112 7.67 -3.42 -5.72
C ILE A 112 6.69 -2.40 -5.14
N ILE A 113 6.80 -2.13 -3.84
CA ILE A 113 5.97 -1.18 -3.10
C ILE A 113 6.89 -0.17 -2.46
N HIS A 114 7.05 1.01 -3.07
CA HIS A 114 7.97 2.05 -2.59
C HIS A 114 7.39 3.45 -2.77
N ARG A 115 7.95 4.43 -2.06
CA ARG A 115 7.51 5.83 -2.12
C ARG A 115 7.95 6.48 -3.42
N ALA A 116 7.04 7.21 -4.07
CA ALA A 116 7.38 8.02 -5.23
C ALA A 116 8.07 9.31 -4.77
N LEU A 117 9.39 9.42 -4.96
CA LEU A 117 10.13 10.61 -4.55
C LEU A 117 9.81 11.80 -5.45
N PHE A 118 9.95 11.61 -6.76
CA PHE A 118 9.66 12.65 -7.75
C PHE A 118 9.24 12.06 -9.09
N GLU A 119 8.41 12.81 -9.82
CA GLU A 119 7.95 12.49 -11.17
C GLU A 119 8.84 13.18 -12.21
N ILE A 120 9.36 12.44 -13.18
CA ILE A 120 10.12 12.97 -14.31
C ILE A 120 9.16 13.13 -15.48
N LYS A 121 8.95 14.38 -15.92
CA LYS A 121 8.17 14.72 -17.11
C LYS A 121 9.06 15.14 -18.25
N ILE A 122 8.59 14.84 -19.45
CA ILE A 122 9.16 15.36 -20.68
C ILE A 122 8.95 16.88 -20.69
N GLY A 123 10.04 17.62 -20.90
CA GLY A 123 10.01 19.05 -21.16
C GLY A 123 9.83 19.31 -22.65
N GLU A 124 10.87 19.81 -23.30
CA GLU A 124 10.86 20.06 -24.73
C GLU A 124 11.27 18.81 -25.53
N THR A 125 10.69 18.67 -26.72
CA THR A 125 10.96 17.57 -27.64
C THR A 125 11.21 18.08 -29.05
N THR A 126 11.90 17.26 -29.83
CA THR A 126 12.01 17.42 -31.28
C THR A 126 11.54 16.14 -31.98
N PRO A 127 10.98 16.24 -33.20
CA PRO A 127 10.60 15.06 -33.96
C PRO A 127 11.84 14.22 -34.26
N ALA A 128 11.74 12.90 -34.09
CA ALA A 128 12.78 12.00 -34.55
C ALA A 128 12.86 12.03 -36.08
N ASN A 129 14.08 12.07 -36.63
CA ASN A 129 14.29 11.84 -38.06
C ASN A 129 13.94 10.39 -38.42
N ASP A 130 13.69 10.13 -39.71
CA ASP A 130 13.32 8.80 -40.26
C ASP A 130 14.31 7.66 -39.89
N THR A 131 15.48 7.98 -39.35
CA THR A 131 16.55 7.04 -38.93
C THR A 131 16.56 6.70 -37.44
N GLU A 132 15.57 7.15 -36.65
CA GLU A 132 15.54 6.95 -35.17
C GLU A 132 16.82 7.46 -34.47
N ASP A 133 17.52 8.40 -35.11
CA ASP A 133 18.80 8.95 -34.66
C ASP A 133 18.54 10.31 -34.01
N CYS A 134 18.83 10.40 -32.72
CA CYS A 134 18.70 11.61 -31.91
C CYS A 134 20.07 11.95 -31.31
N ASP A 135 20.45 13.22 -31.36
CA ASP A 135 21.55 13.75 -30.53
C ASP A 135 21.19 13.79 -29.02
N ALA A 136 19.96 13.37 -28.67
CA ALA A 136 19.36 13.40 -27.35
C ALA A 136 18.68 12.06 -26.99
N VAL A 137 17.88 12.01 -25.92
CA VAL A 137 17.24 10.76 -25.48
C VAL A 137 16.05 10.43 -26.37
N TYR A 138 16.11 9.29 -27.07
CA TYR A 138 14.99 8.77 -27.84
C TYR A 138 14.00 8.01 -26.96
N TRP A 139 12.73 8.41 -27.01
CA TRP A 139 11.64 7.74 -26.30
C TRP A 139 10.32 7.88 -27.06
N ASP A 140 9.65 6.75 -27.33
CA ASP A 140 8.31 6.69 -27.94
C ASP A 140 8.15 7.54 -29.22
N GLY A 141 9.15 7.50 -30.12
CA GLY A 141 9.13 8.25 -31.38
C GLY A 141 9.49 9.74 -31.25
N LEU A 142 9.91 10.19 -30.06
CA LEU A 142 10.30 11.57 -29.78
C LEU A 142 11.77 11.65 -29.36
N CYS A 143 12.47 12.70 -29.79
CA CYS A 143 13.76 13.06 -29.22
C CYS A 143 13.55 14.06 -28.08
N ILE A 144 13.76 13.62 -26.84
CA ILE A 144 13.61 14.45 -25.64
C ILE A 144 14.88 15.26 -25.43
N ILE A 145 14.75 16.59 -25.42
CA ILE A 145 15.89 17.50 -25.24
C ILE A 145 15.96 18.05 -23.81
N SER A 146 14.83 18.10 -23.10
CA SER A 146 14.80 18.57 -21.72
C SER A 146 13.75 17.87 -20.88
N TRP A 147 13.94 17.96 -19.57
CA TRP A 147 13.16 17.29 -18.54
C TRP A 147 12.66 18.30 -17.52
N SER A 148 11.53 18.01 -16.92
CA SER A 148 10.95 18.80 -15.83
C SER A 148 10.55 17.90 -14.68
N VAL A 149 10.74 18.38 -13.45
CA VAL A 149 10.37 17.66 -12.23
C VAL A 149 9.40 18.51 -11.42
N PRO A 150 8.09 18.20 -11.44
CA PRO A 150 7.08 18.90 -10.64
C PRO A 150 7.41 18.87 -9.15
N GLY A 151 7.04 19.92 -8.42
CA GLY A 151 7.37 20.07 -7.00
C GLY A 151 8.83 20.46 -6.74
N THR A 152 9.53 20.97 -7.75
CA THR A 152 10.93 21.40 -7.66
C THR A 152 11.17 22.62 -8.56
N ASN A 153 12.37 23.20 -8.48
CA ASN A 153 12.81 24.27 -9.39
C ASN A 153 13.37 23.77 -10.74
N GLN A 154 13.34 22.46 -11.01
CA GLN A 154 13.87 21.88 -12.26
C GLN A 154 12.78 21.88 -13.35
N SER A 155 12.84 22.88 -14.24
CA SER A 155 11.92 23.01 -15.39
C SER A 155 12.72 23.16 -16.68
N ASN A 156 12.44 22.29 -17.66
CA ASN A 156 13.10 22.24 -18.98
C ASN A 156 14.63 22.23 -18.90
N VAL A 157 15.18 21.35 -18.07
CA VAL A 157 16.63 21.15 -17.91
C VAL A 157 17.12 19.94 -18.71
N GLU A 158 18.31 20.00 -19.29
CA GLU A 158 18.92 18.85 -20.02
C GLU A 158 19.29 17.72 -19.06
N LYS A 159 19.78 18.08 -17.87
CA LYS A 159 20.16 17.16 -16.79
C LYS A 159 19.48 17.57 -15.50
N ILE A 160 18.97 16.58 -14.77
CA ILE A 160 18.26 16.79 -13.50
C ILE A 160 19.28 16.88 -12.37
N ASN A 161 19.19 17.95 -11.58
CA ASN A 161 19.97 18.14 -10.38
C ASN A 161 19.05 18.47 -9.20
N LEU A 162 19.01 17.62 -8.18
CA LEU A 162 18.11 17.75 -7.03
C LEU A 162 18.86 17.51 -5.73
N ILE A 163 18.49 18.23 -4.68
CA ILE A 163 19.02 18.00 -3.32
C ILE A 163 17.84 18.13 -2.35
N PHE A 164 17.59 17.10 -1.56
CA PHE A 164 16.47 16.98 -0.63
C PHE A 164 16.86 17.49 0.76
N ASP A 165 17.32 18.75 0.83
CA ASP A 165 17.82 19.42 2.04
C ASP A 165 16.81 20.40 2.67
N GLY A 166 15.64 20.57 2.05
CA GLY A 166 14.61 21.52 2.44
C GLY A 166 14.73 22.90 1.81
N VAL A 167 15.66 23.14 0.88
CA VAL A 167 15.79 24.44 0.18
C VAL A 167 14.93 24.48 -1.08
N ASN A 168 15.17 23.60 -2.04
CA ASN A 168 14.42 23.53 -3.30
C ASN A 168 13.45 22.33 -3.36
N VAL A 169 13.67 21.35 -2.50
CA VAL A 169 12.87 20.12 -2.37
C VAL A 169 12.79 19.80 -0.87
N GLY A 170 11.74 19.11 -0.43
CA GLY A 170 11.58 18.67 0.95
C GLY A 170 12.77 17.89 1.51
N LYS A 171 12.82 17.77 2.84
CA LYS A 171 13.91 17.11 3.54
C LYS A 171 13.77 15.60 3.47
N TYR A 172 14.72 14.94 2.81
CA TYR A 172 14.80 13.49 2.78
C TYR A 172 16.18 13.04 3.25
N SER A 173 16.26 12.54 4.49
CA SER A 173 17.52 12.18 5.14
C SER A 173 17.91 10.74 4.81
N CYS A 174 19.10 10.58 4.26
CA CYS A 174 19.73 9.29 3.97
C CYS A 174 20.59 8.75 5.12
N GLY A 175 20.61 9.46 6.26
CA GLY A 175 21.36 9.05 7.44
C GLY A 175 22.82 8.71 7.13
N GLY A 176 23.24 7.49 7.51
CA GLY A 176 24.64 7.05 7.50
C GLY A 176 25.28 6.83 6.13
N THR A 177 24.52 6.49 5.08
CA THR A 177 25.08 6.18 3.75
C THR A 177 25.60 7.43 3.05
N ALA A 178 24.76 8.46 2.93
CA ALA A 178 25.18 9.75 2.39
C ALA A 178 26.24 10.39 3.30
N ALA A 179 26.11 10.25 4.63
CA ALA A 179 26.98 10.92 5.60
C ALA A 179 28.44 10.47 5.50
N GLN A 180 28.71 9.26 5.00
CA GLN A 180 30.05 8.78 4.70
C GLN A 180 30.75 9.58 3.57
N HIS A 181 29.98 10.32 2.78
CA HIS A 181 30.44 11.12 1.63
C HIS A 181 30.24 12.63 1.81
N GLY A 182 29.82 13.08 3.01
CA GLY A 182 29.75 14.50 3.37
C GLY A 182 28.40 15.19 3.12
N SER A 183 27.37 14.46 2.70
CA SER A 183 25.97 14.91 2.65
C SER A 183 25.11 14.07 3.58
N VAL A 184 23.98 14.54 4.10
CA VAL A 184 23.01 13.68 4.83
C VAL A 184 21.75 13.47 4.00
N TRP A 185 21.65 14.17 2.86
CA TRP A 185 20.42 14.30 2.09
C TRP A 185 20.48 13.44 0.84
N TYR A 186 19.31 12.97 0.39
CA TYR A 186 19.17 12.38 -0.92
C TYR A 186 19.47 13.46 -1.98
N SER A 187 20.29 13.12 -2.98
CA SER A 187 20.65 14.03 -4.05
C SER A 187 20.68 13.33 -5.39
N VAL A 188 20.51 14.10 -6.45
CA VAL A 188 20.60 13.64 -7.83
C VAL A 188 21.51 14.63 -8.54
N GLU A 189 22.57 14.12 -9.17
CA GLU A 189 23.57 14.95 -9.82
C GLU A 189 23.70 14.54 -11.29
N ASP A 190 23.58 15.52 -12.19
CA ASP A 190 23.78 15.36 -13.63
C ASP A 190 23.00 14.19 -14.28
N TYR A 191 21.84 13.83 -13.73
CA TYR A 191 21.08 12.68 -14.17
C TYR A 191 20.37 12.95 -15.50
N ILE A 192 20.54 12.03 -16.45
CA ILE A 192 19.84 12.03 -17.74
C ILE A 192 18.88 10.82 -17.75
N PRO A 193 17.57 11.05 -17.61
CA PRO A 193 16.58 9.96 -17.61
C PRO A 193 16.54 9.22 -18.94
N MET A 194 16.33 7.90 -18.89
CA MET A 194 16.11 7.08 -20.09
C MET A 194 14.66 7.17 -20.60
N ASN A 195 13.72 7.51 -19.72
CA ASN A 195 12.29 7.68 -20.01
C ASN A 195 11.62 8.53 -18.92
N PRO A 196 10.45 9.13 -19.20
CA PRO A 196 9.64 9.75 -18.15
C PRO A 196 9.05 8.70 -17.20
N GLY A 197 8.78 9.11 -15.98
CA GLY A 197 8.25 8.22 -14.94
C GLY A 197 8.66 8.64 -13.54
N TYR A 198 8.30 7.84 -12.55
CA TYR A 198 8.62 8.08 -11.15
C TYR A 198 9.96 7.48 -10.76
N ILE A 199 10.71 8.20 -9.94
CA ILE A 199 11.82 7.64 -9.17
C ILE A 199 11.29 7.24 -7.81
N THR A 200 11.55 6.00 -7.42
CA THR A 200 10.96 5.37 -6.24
C THR A 200 12.04 4.90 -5.27
N LEU A 201 11.76 5.02 -3.97
CA LEU A 201 12.67 4.64 -2.91
C LEU A 201 11.90 4.00 -1.76
N GLY A 202 12.44 2.90 -1.22
CA GLY A 202 11.97 2.35 0.04
C GLY A 202 12.38 3.25 1.22
N ASP A 203 11.42 3.58 2.08
CA ASP A 203 11.64 4.46 3.24
C ASP A 203 12.78 3.96 4.16
N ASN A 204 13.03 2.65 4.17
CA ASN A 204 14.11 1.98 4.88
C ASN A 204 14.99 1.16 3.93
N ASN A 205 15.51 1.82 2.89
CA ASN A 205 16.40 1.20 1.91
C ASN A 205 17.77 1.90 1.79
N ASN A 206 18.26 2.53 2.86
CA ASN A 206 19.59 3.18 2.91
C ASN A 206 19.86 4.21 1.79
N CYS A 207 18.81 4.84 1.25
CA CYS A 207 18.85 5.71 0.05
C CYS A 207 19.34 5.04 -1.23
N ASN A 208 19.25 3.72 -1.31
CA ASN A 208 19.37 3.00 -2.57
C ASN A 208 18.03 3.11 -3.31
N ASP A 209 17.85 4.14 -4.14
CA ASP A 209 16.63 4.25 -4.95
C ASP A 209 16.58 3.14 -6.00
N ASP A 210 15.37 2.79 -6.44
CA ASP A 210 15.15 1.61 -7.27
C ASP A 210 15.76 1.72 -8.66
N GLN A 211 15.96 2.95 -9.14
CA GLN A 211 16.44 3.25 -10.49
C GLN A 211 17.93 3.57 -10.54
N GLY A 212 18.63 3.59 -9.40
CA GLY A 212 20.06 3.88 -9.33
C GLY A 212 20.41 5.33 -9.70
N VAL A 213 19.55 6.28 -9.33
CA VAL A 213 19.68 7.71 -9.68
C VAL A 213 20.60 8.45 -8.70
N PHE A 214 20.58 8.07 -7.43
CA PHE A 214 21.52 8.55 -6.44
C PHE A 214 22.92 8.01 -6.73
N GLU A 215 23.96 8.84 -6.55
CA GLU A 215 25.35 8.52 -6.91
C GLU A 215 25.83 7.16 -6.34
N PHE A 216 25.33 6.78 -5.17
CA PHE A 216 25.72 5.56 -4.47
C PHE A 216 24.63 4.48 -4.45
N ALA A 217 23.53 4.69 -5.16
CA ALA A 217 22.51 3.67 -5.32
C ALA A 217 23.00 2.58 -6.27
N GLU A 218 22.83 1.33 -5.86
CA GLU A 218 23.02 0.16 -6.72
C GLU A 218 21.85 -0.01 -7.69
N GLY A 219 20.67 0.52 -7.33
CA GLY A 219 19.43 0.27 -8.04
C GLY A 219 18.92 -1.15 -7.83
N LEU A 220 17.69 -1.37 -8.29
CA LEU A 220 17.13 -2.70 -8.43
C LEU A 220 17.29 -3.16 -9.88
N SER A 221 17.41 -4.48 -10.06
CA SER A 221 17.41 -5.09 -11.39
C SER A 221 16.46 -6.27 -11.46
N SER A 222 15.88 -6.47 -12.64
CA SER A 222 15.20 -7.70 -13.02
C SER A 222 16.15 -8.59 -13.82
N ILE A 223 15.99 -9.90 -13.63
CA ILE A 223 16.71 -10.93 -14.40
C ILE A 223 16.41 -10.81 -15.90
N HIS A 224 15.21 -10.34 -16.27
CA HIS A 224 14.73 -10.33 -17.65
C HIS A 224 14.96 -8.99 -18.37
N SER A 225 14.81 -7.86 -17.67
CA SER A 225 14.90 -6.52 -18.27
C SER A 225 16.08 -5.67 -17.81
N GLY A 226 16.93 -6.18 -16.90
CA GLY A 226 18.08 -5.45 -16.38
C GLY A 226 17.68 -4.41 -15.31
N MET A 227 18.41 -3.29 -15.24
CA MET A 227 18.15 -2.23 -14.26
C MET A 227 16.73 -1.67 -14.39
N ILE A 228 16.08 -1.42 -13.26
CA ILE A 228 14.75 -0.82 -13.23
C ILE A 228 14.84 0.61 -13.74
N ARG A 229 13.94 0.96 -14.64
CA ARG A 229 13.82 2.29 -15.25
C ARG A 229 12.85 3.16 -14.46
N PRO A 230 12.84 4.49 -14.69
CA PRO A 230 11.80 5.36 -14.16
C PRO A 230 10.41 4.76 -14.38
N VAL A 231 9.64 4.64 -13.30
CA VAL A 231 8.39 3.87 -13.29
C VAL A 231 7.35 4.60 -14.11
N GLN A 232 6.93 4.02 -15.23
CA GLN A 232 5.88 4.60 -16.04
C GLN A 232 4.51 4.44 -15.38
N GLN A 233 3.60 5.38 -15.65
CA GLN A 233 2.23 5.35 -15.12
C GLN A 233 1.52 4.02 -15.41
N ASN A 234 1.73 3.44 -16.60
CA ASN A 234 1.11 2.17 -17.01
C ASN A 234 1.74 0.92 -16.36
N TRP A 235 2.86 1.06 -15.65
CA TRP A 235 3.46 -0.02 -14.86
C TRP A 235 2.97 0.00 -13.42
N VAL A 236 2.31 1.08 -12.99
CA VAL A 236 1.72 1.20 -11.66
C VAL A 236 0.47 0.32 -11.60
N ILE A 237 0.50 -0.66 -10.71
CA ILE A 237 -0.63 -1.54 -10.41
C ILE A 237 -1.65 -0.80 -9.52
N GLY A 238 -1.15 0.02 -8.59
CA GLY A 238 -2.00 0.89 -7.78
C GLY A 238 -1.25 1.72 -6.76
N ILE A 239 -2.00 2.57 -6.08
CA ILE A 239 -1.53 3.49 -5.04
C ILE A 239 -1.88 2.90 -3.68
N SER A 240 -0.91 2.79 -2.79
CA SER A 240 -1.11 2.27 -1.43
C SER A 240 -1.99 3.23 -0.62
N GLY A 241 -3.12 2.72 -0.12
CA GLY A 241 -4.02 3.41 0.79
C GLY A 241 -3.77 3.03 2.25
N SER A 242 -4.83 2.76 3.00
CA SER A 242 -4.69 2.34 4.40
C SER A 242 -4.06 0.96 4.55
N GLU A 243 -3.28 0.81 5.62
CA GLU A 243 -2.82 -0.49 6.09
C GLU A 243 -3.89 -1.17 6.97
N ILE A 244 -3.82 -2.50 7.04
CA ILE A 244 -4.46 -3.34 8.04
C ILE A 244 -3.34 -4.08 8.76
N PRO A 245 -2.99 -3.66 9.99
CA PRO A 245 -1.80 -4.14 10.68
C PRO A 245 -1.83 -5.65 10.95
N TRP A 246 -0.66 -6.28 10.85
CA TRP A 246 -0.31 -7.62 11.33
C TRP A 246 -1.00 -8.81 10.64
N LEU A 247 -2.15 -8.62 9.99
CA LEU A 247 -2.95 -9.71 9.42
C LEU A 247 -2.24 -10.43 8.26
N GLY A 248 -1.37 -9.73 7.52
CA GLY A 248 -0.55 -10.30 6.45
C GLY A 248 0.46 -11.33 6.96
N THR A 249 0.84 -11.26 8.24
CA THR A 249 1.72 -12.23 8.90
C THR A 249 1.18 -13.66 8.79
N VAL A 250 -0.14 -13.84 8.83
CA VAL A 250 -0.77 -15.17 8.68
C VAL A 250 -0.48 -15.75 7.30
N LYS A 251 -0.53 -14.94 6.25
CA LYS A 251 -0.16 -15.37 4.89
C LYS A 251 1.32 -15.74 4.85
N LEU A 252 2.19 -14.90 5.40
CA LEU A 252 3.64 -15.13 5.41
C LEU A 252 4.04 -16.40 6.19
N MET A 253 3.31 -16.77 7.25
CA MET A 253 3.53 -18.03 7.99
C MET A 253 3.26 -19.28 7.14
N VAL A 254 2.36 -19.20 6.17
CA VAL A 254 1.93 -20.33 5.33
C VAL A 254 2.53 -20.24 3.93
N SER A 255 3.27 -19.17 3.63
CA SER A 255 3.93 -18.98 2.35
C SER A 255 5.11 -19.94 2.19
N GLY A 256 5.26 -20.47 0.97
CA GLY A 256 6.33 -21.43 0.63
C GLY A 256 7.66 -20.75 0.28
N ASP A 257 8.54 -21.52 -0.35
CA ASP A 257 9.93 -21.13 -0.67
C ASP A 257 10.07 -19.87 -1.57
N ASP A 258 8.98 -19.43 -2.22
CA ASP A 258 8.95 -18.25 -3.10
C ASP A 258 8.79 -16.91 -2.35
N SER A 259 8.63 -16.92 -1.03
CA SER A 259 8.49 -15.73 -0.19
C SER A 259 9.55 -15.71 0.92
N PRO A 260 10.07 -14.54 1.36
CA PRO A 260 10.93 -14.43 2.54
C PRO A 260 10.25 -14.89 3.84
N GLY A 261 8.93 -15.15 3.77
CA GLY A 261 8.14 -15.68 4.87
C GLY A 261 8.11 -14.70 6.03
N VAL A 262 8.23 -15.21 7.25
CA VAL A 262 8.13 -14.40 8.45
C VAL A 262 9.46 -13.81 8.95
N SER A 263 10.55 -14.01 8.20
CA SER A 263 11.90 -13.63 8.64
C SER A 263 12.09 -12.13 8.81
N GLN A 264 11.33 -11.32 8.08
CA GLN A 264 11.38 -9.86 8.09
C GLN A 264 10.26 -9.21 8.92
N VAL A 265 9.33 -10.01 9.47
CA VAL A 265 8.19 -9.51 10.24
C VAL A 265 8.63 -9.06 11.64
N PRO A 266 8.24 -7.86 12.11
CA PRO A 266 8.56 -7.40 13.45
C PRO A 266 8.01 -8.35 14.53
N GLY A 267 8.79 -8.60 15.59
CA GLY A 267 8.40 -9.54 16.65
C GLY A 267 7.13 -9.13 17.41
N SER A 268 6.89 -7.82 17.53
CA SER A 268 5.68 -7.21 18.10
C SER A 268 4.42 -7.53 17.29
N SER A 269 4.51 -7.59 15.96
CA SER A 269 3.38 -7.87 15.06
C SER A 269 2.73 -9.21 15.37
N PHE A 270 3.51 -10.22 15.78
CA PHE A 270 2.97 -11.51 16.22
C PHE A 270 2.16 -11.40 17.52
N LEU A 271 2.66 -10.63 18.49
CA LEU A 271 1.95 -10.43 19.76
C LEU A 271 0.64 -9.69 19.53
N TYR A 272 0.66 -8.64 18.70
CA TYR A 272 -0.53 -7.88 18.36
C TYR A 272 -1.53 -8.68 17.52
N LEU A 273 -1.06 -9.51 16.58
CA LEU A 273 -1.91 -10.45 15.86
C LEU A 273 -2.60 -11.43 16.82
N MET A 274 -1.86 -12.05 17.74
CA MET A 274 -2.45 -12.96 18.73
C MET A 274 -3.46 -12.24 19.63
N ALA A 275 -3.14 -11.01 20.07
CA ALA A 275 -4.06 -10.20 20.85
C ALA A 275 -5.33 -9.85 20.07
N PHE A 276 -5.20 -9.51 18.78
CA PHE A 276 -6.32 -9.23 17.89
C PHE A 276 -7.22 -10.46 17.70
N VAL A 277 -6.63 -11.63 17.42
CA VAL A 277 -7.38 -12.88 17.30
C VAL A 277 -8.08 -13.24 18.62
N ALA A 278 -7.39 -13.12 19.75
CA ALA A 278 -7.97 -13.35 21.07
C ALA A 278 -9.14 -12.39 21.36
N LEU A 279 -8.99 -11.12 21.02
CA LEU A 279 -10.04 -10.11 21.12
C LEU A 279 -11.27 -10.53 20.30
N VAL A 280 -11.10 -10.83 19.01
CA VAL A 280 -12.19 -11.22 18.10
C VAL A 280 -12.92 -12.47 18.61
N LEU A 281 -12.19 -13.49 19.07
CA LEU A 281 -12.78 -14.71 19.64
C LEU A 281 -13.48 -14.46 20.99
N SER A 282 -13.03 -13.47 21.76
CA SER A 282 -13.66 -13.10 23.05
C SER A 282 -14.92 -12.24 22.89
N LEU A 283 -15.06 -11.51 21.76
CA LEU A 283 -16.19 -10.62 21.50
C LEU A 283 -17.57 -11.26 21.73
N PRO A 284 -17.92 -12.45 21.18
CA PRO A 284 -19.23 -13.04 21.42
C PRO A 284 -19.51 -13.31 22.90
N PHE A 285 -18.49 -13.77 23.64
CA PHE A 285 -18.63 -14.04 25.08
C PHE A 285 -18.85 -12.77 25.92
N ILE A 286 -18.51 -11.59 25.39
CA ILE A 286 -18.71 -10.30 26.06
C ILE A 286 -20.00 -9.64 25.57
N ILE A 287 -20.20 -9.61 24.26
CA ILE A 287 -21.31 -8.93 23.59
C ILE A 287 -22.63 -9.66 23.86
N ASP A 288 -22.68 -10.98 23.79
CA ASP A 288 -23.92 -11.75 23.98
C ASP A 288 -24.55 -11.54 25.37
N PRO A 289 -23.81 -11.68 26.49
CA PRO A 289 -24.37 -11.37 27.81
C PRO A 289 -24.71 -9.88 27.97
N ALA A 290 -23.94 -8.97 27.37
CA ALA A 290 -24.23 -7.54 27.45
C ALA A 290 -25.53 -7.18 26.72
N ILE A 291 -25.68 -7.61 25.47
CA ILE A 291 -26.89 -7.40 24.67
C ILE A 291 -28.08 -8.11 25.31
N SER A 292 -27.94 -9.37 25.74
CA SER A 292 -29.04 -10.10 26.38
C SER A 292 -29.48 -9.45 27.70
N THR A 293 -28.55 -8.88 28.48
CA THR A 293 -28.89 -8.11 29.68
C THR A 293 -29.64 -6.83 29.33
N VAL A 294 -29.19 -6.09 28.32
CA VAL A 294 -29.87 -4.87 27.85
C VAL A 294 -31.27 -5.19 27.33
N LEU A 295 -31.42 -6.24 26.51
CA LEU A 295 -32.71 -6.67 25.95
C LEU A 295 -33.68 -7.14 27.04
N ARG A 296 -33.20 -7.91 28.04
CA ARG A 296 -34.04 -8.35 29.17
C ARG A 296 -34.52 -7.19 30.05
N ASN A 297 -33.71 -6.14 30.19
CA ASN A 297 -34.09 -4.95 30.94
C ASN A 297 -34.95 -3.97 30.13
N SER A 298 -35.28 -4.29 28.88
CA SER A 298 -36.17 -3.46 28.08
C SER A 298 -37.62 -3.51 28.62
N PRO A 299 -38.37 -2.40 28.58
CA PRO A 299 -39.74 -2.35 29.07
C PRO A 299 -40.70 -3.26 28.28
N GLU A 300 -40.34 -3.61 27.04
CA GLU A 300 -41.09 -4.55 26.20
C GLU A 300 -40.92 -5.99 26.69
N ALA A 301 -39.68 -6.40 27.03
CA ALA A 301 -39.41 -7.72 27.58
C ALA A 301 -40.09 -7.91 28.96
N ILE A 302 -40.05 -6.89 29.82
CA ILE A 302 -40.71 -6.95 31.14
C ILE A 302 -42.23 -7.13 30.99
N LYS A 303 -42.86 -6.38 30.08
CA LYS A 303 -44.31 -6.53 29.82
C LYS A 303 -44.66 -7.90 29.25
N ALA A 304 -43.84 -8.43 28.34
CA ALA A 304 -44.06 -9.77 27.78
C ALA A 304 -43.98 -10.86 28.87
N ASP A 305 -43.04 -10.75 29.81
CA ASP A 305 -42.93 -11.67 30.95
C ASP A 305 -44.14 -11.55 31.90
N GLU A 306 -44.65 -10.33 32.15
CA GLU A 306 -45.87 -10.10 32.93
C GLU A 306 -47.11 -10.72 32.25
N GLU A 307 -47.29 -10.51 30.94
CA GLU A 307 -48.38 -11.09 30.17
C GLU A 307 -48.34 -12.62 30.16
N ALA A 308 -47.14 -13.20 30.01
CA ALA A 308 -46.94 -14.65 30.05
C ALA A 308 -47.25 -15.23 31.45
N ALA A 309 -46.88 -14.52 32.52
CA ALA A 309 -47.21 -14.92 33.89
C ALA A 309 -48.73 -14.88 34.14
N PHE A 310 -49.41 -13.82 33.68
CA PHE A 310 -50.87 -13.71 33.77
C PHE A 310 -51.59 -14.83 33.00
N ALA A 311 -51.16 -15.12 31.77
CA ALA A 311 -51.71 -16.21 30.96
C ALA A 311 -51.58 -17.57 31.64
N LYS A 312 -50.43 -17.85 32.29
CA LYS A 312 -50.21 -19.11 33.00
C LYS A 312 -51.13 -19.28 34.21
N ILE A 313 -51.34 -18.21 34.99
CA ILE A 313 -52.26 -18.21 36.14
C ILE A 313 -53.68 -18.53 35.67
N TYR A 314 -54.17 -17.82 34.64
CA TYR A 314 -55.50 -18.07 34.09
C TYR A 314 -55.67 -19.50 33.55
N SER A 315 -54.67 -20.02 32.84
CA SER A 315 -54.73 -21.40 32.33
C SER A 315 -54.74 -22.47 33.43
N SER A 316 -54.18 -22.16 34.61
CA SER A 316 -54.16 -23.09 35.76
C SER A 316 -55.42 -23.01 36.64
N GLU A 317 -56.23 -21.96 36.51
CA GLU A 317 -57.55 -21.86 37.16
C GLU A 317 -58.66 -22.54 36.34
N GLU A 318 -58.42 -22.83 35.06
CA GLU A 318 -59.36 -23.54 34.18
C GLU A 318 -59.20 -25.08 34.18
N GLU A 319 -58.19 -25.64 34.87
CA GLU A 319 -58.03 -27.09 35.17
C GLU A 319 -58.58 -27.46 36.56
#